data_AF-A0A416UXC7-F1
#
_entry.id   AF-A0A416UXC7-F1
#
_cell.length_a   1.000
_cell.length_b   1.000
_cell.length_c   1.000
_cell.angle_alpha   90.00
_cell.angle_beta   90.00
_cell.angle_gamma   90.00
#
_symmetry.space_group_name_H-M   'P 1'
#
loop_
_entity.id
_entity.type
_entity.pdbx_description
1 polymer ?
#
loop_
_entity_poly.entity_id
_entity_poly.type
_entity_poly.pdbx_seq_one_letter_code
_entity_poly.pdbx_strand_id
1 'polypeptide(L)'
;MNYFSNLFIGRKQNVVQATGYLDTGNTLKDISTGKHVVIASPEIMYDLLPLQLHALVYDYTNGIQPFDRKSSIYMPEGIHLIPYRTISSESDLMLAFDCDFFFINNHIICNRPLIGISRHTLQISHMKKCILLNSVYMRKVRNYDKHIRKSRF
;
A
#
# COMPACT_ATOMS: atom_id res chain seq x y z
N MET A 1 7.93 18.79 11.20
CA MET A 1 6.88 17.97 10.53
C MET A 1 7.15 16.53 10.93
N ASN A 2 6.20 15.81 11.57
CA ASN A 2 6.40 14.38 11.81
C ASN A 2 6.31 13.65 10.47
N TYR A 3 7.44 13.10 10.03
CA TYR A 3 7.53 12.27 8.82
C TYR A 3 6.92 10.89 9.01
N PHE A 4 6.71 10.50 10.28
CA PHE A 4 6.16 9.23 10.69
C PHE A 4 4.70 9.36 11.11
N SER A 5 3.92 8.32 10.85
CA SER A 5 2.53 8.20 11.30
C SER A 5 2.27 6.78 11.77
N ASN A 6 1.45 6.62 12.81
CA ASN A 6 0.96 5.31 13.20
C ASN A 6 -0.17 4.90 12.25
N LEU A 7 -0.08 3.70 11.70
CA LEU A 7 -1.07 3.15 10.78
C LEU A 7 -1.73 1.92 11.37
N PHE A 8 -3.04 1.81 11.20
CA PHE A 8 -3.78 0.56 11.39
C PHE A 8 -4.49 0.21 10.09
N ILE A 9 -4.27 -1.01 9.61
CA ILE A 9 -4.79 -1.47 8.33
C ILE A 9 -5.53 -2.77 8.59
N GLY A 10 -6.76 -2.84 8.09
CA GLY A 10 -7.60 -4.00 8.23
C GLY A 10 -7.95 -4.60 6.87
N ARG A 11 -7.94 -5.92 6.80
CA ARG A 11 -8.54 -6.69 5.70
C ARG A 11 -9.21 -7.93 6.27
N LYS A 12 -10.50 -8.10 6.00
CA LYS A 12 -11.38 -9.12 6.57
C LYS A 12 -11.28 -9.10 8.10
N GLN A 13 -10.83 -10.20 8.71
CA GLN A 13 -10.69 -10.34 10.16
C GLN A 13 -9.28 -9.99 10.66
N ASN A 14 -8.36 -9.65 9.76
CA ASN A 14 -6.97 -9.39 10.09
C ASN A 14 -6.72 -7.89 10.19
N VAL A 15 -5.92 -7.50 11.18
CA VAL A 15 -5.49 -6.11 11.40
C VAL A 15 -4.00 -6.10 11.70
N VAL A 16 -3.30 -5.12 11.14
CA VAL A 16 -1.88 -4.90 11.39
C VAL A 16 -1.61 -3.45 11.75
N GLN A 17 -0.75 -3.26 12.73
CA GLN A 17 -0.16 -1.96 13.04
C GLN A 17 1.16 -1.80 12.28
N ALA A 18 1.33 -0.65 11.63
CA ALA A 18 2.52 -0.33 10.85
C ALA A 18 2.95 1.13 11.08
N THR A 19 4.19 1.43 10.71
CA THR A 19 4.68 2.81 10.69
C THR A 19 4.67 3.34 9.26
N GLY A 20 3.91 4.41 9.04
CA GLY A 20 3.87 5.15 7.79
C GLY A 20 4.99 6.18 7.72
N TYR A 21 5.69 6.24 6.60
CA TYR A 21 6.67 7.26 6.26
C TYR A 21 6.20 8.04 5.03
N LEU A 22 6.17 9.36 5.10
CA LEU A 22 5.81 10.18 3.94
C LEU A 22 6.91 10.11 2.88
N ASP A 23 6.64 9.41 1.78
CA ASP A 23 7.54 9.34 0.64
C ASP A 23 7.13 10.35 -0.42
N THR A 24 8.00 11.33 -0.66
CA THR A 24 7.77 12.36 -1.68
C THR A 24 7.88 11.82 -3.11
N GLY A 25 8.63 10.73 -3.32
CA GLY A 25 8.78 10.05 -4.60
C GLY A 25 7.58 9.18 -4.96
N ASN A 26 6.90 8.60 -3.96
CA ASN A 26 5.70 7.81 -4.21
C ASN A 26 4.51 8.70 -4.62
N THR A 27 4.21 8.69 -5.91
CA THR A 27 3.02 9.31 -6.51
C THR A 27 2.14 8.29 -7.22
N LEU A 28 2.42 6.99 -7.05
CA LEU A 28 1.79 5.90 -7.78
C LEU A 28 0.27 5.88 -7.62
N LYS A 29 -0.42 5.71 -8.73
CA LYS A 29 -1.87 5.62 -8.82
C LYS A 29 -2.20 4.49 -9.78
N ASP A 30 -3.02 3.56 -9.33
CA ASP A 30 -3.55 2.55 -10.22
C ASP A 30 -4.56 3.19 -11.17
N ILE A 31 -4.36 2.96 -12.47
CA ILE A 31 -5.19 3.52 -13.54
C ILE A 31 -6.54 2.83 -13.57
N SER A 32 -6.58 1.53 -13.26
CA SER A 32 -7.81 0.73 -13.38
C SER A 32 -8.84 1.07 -12.30
N THR A 33 -8.40 1.17 -11.04
CA THR A 33 -9.27 1.53 -9.91
C THR A 33 -9.31 3.04 -9.63
N GLY A 34 -8.34 3.80 -10.15
CA GLY A 34 -8.16 5.21 -9.80
C GLY A 34 -7.64 5.44 -8.37
N LYS A 35 -7.31 4.38 -7.62
CA LYS A 35 -6.83 4.48 -6.24
C LYS A 35 -5.35 4.84 -6.19
N HIS A 36 -4.96 5.63 -5.19
CA HIS A 36 -3.55 5.84 -4.88
C HIS A 36 -2.96 4.60 -4.22
N VAL A 37 -1.67 4.36 -4.43
CA VAL A 37 -0.96 3.19 -3.90
C VAL A 37 0.01 3.62 -2.81
N VAL A 38 -0.12 3.04 -1.62
CA VAL A 38 0.92 3.10 -0.58
C VAL A 38 1.78 1.84 -0.67
N ILE A 39 3.07 1.93 -0.40
CA ILE A 39 3.99 0.80 -0.61
C ILE A 39 4.38 0.22 0.75
N ALA A 40 4.00 -1.02 1.00
CA ALA A 40 4.24 -1.75 2.23
C ALA A 40 5.40 -2.74 2.09
N SER A 41 6.03 -3.04 3.23
CA SER A 41 6.95 -4.17 3.32
C SER A 41 6.18 -5.51 3.26
N PRO A 42 6.76 -6.59 2.71
CA PRO A 42 6.06 -7.87 2.52
C PRO A 42 5.45 -8.47 3.80
N GLU A 43 6.05 -8.22 4.96
CA GLU A 43 5.60 -8.72 6.26
C GLU A 43 4.15 -8.30 6.57
N ILE A 44 3.77 -7.08 6.16
CA ILE A 44 2.41 -6.54 6.34
C ILE A 44 1.38 -7.39 5.60
N MET A 45 1.77 -7.99 4.46
CA MET A 45 0.86 -8.87 3.74
C MET A 45 0.65 -10.20 4.42
N TYR A 46 1.71 -10.82 4.92
CA TYR A 46 1.60 -12.13 5.56
C TYR A 46 0.67 -12.08 6.77
N ASP A 47 0.58 -10.91 7.43
CA ASP A 47 -0.37 -10.66 8.51
C ASP A 47 -1.81 -10.43 8.01
N LEU A 48 -2.00 -9.78 6.85
CA LEU A 48 -3.32 -9.35 6.38
C LEU A 48 -3.99 -10.34 5.42
N LEU A 49 -3.21 -11.04 4.61
CA LEU A 49 -3.71 -11.93 3.57
C LEU A 49 -3.90 -13.35 4.08
N PRO A 50 -4.92 -14.06 3.56
CA PRO A 50 -5.10 -15.47 3.88
C PRO A 50 -3.92 -16.31 3.39
N LEU A 51 -3.66 -17.42 4.10
CA LEU A 51 -2.52 -18.31 3.87
C LEU A 51 -2.41 -18.79 2.40
N GLN A 52 -3.54 -18.98 1.71
CA GLN A 52 -3.53 -19.42 0.30
C GLN A 52 -2.84 -18.43 -0.64
N LEU A 53 -2.74 -17.14 -0.27
CA LEU A 53 -2.07 -16.12 -1.06
C LEU A 53 -0.59 -15.94 -0.69
N HIS A 54 -0.10 -16.61 0.36
CA HIS A 54 1.29 -16.43 0.80
C HIS A 54 2.29 -16.91 -0.24
N ALA A 55 1.97 -17.97 -0.99
CA ALA A 55 2.78 -18.44 -2.11
C ALA A 55 2.90 -17.37 -3.21
N LEU A 56 1.79 -16.73 -3.58
CA LEU A 56 1.78 -15.64 -4.55
C LEU A 56 2.69 -14.46 -4.11
N VAL A 57 2.65 -14.10 -2.83
CA VAL A 57 3.51 -13.05 -2.26
C VAL A 57 4.98 -13.47 -2.26
N TYR A 58 5.25 -14.73 -1.92
CA TYR A 58 6.60 -15.28 -1.96
C TYR A 58 7.18 -15.26 -3.37
N ASP A 59 6.42 -15.71 -4.36
CA ASP A 59 6.83 -15.71 -5.77
C ASP A 59 7.05 -14.29 -6.30
N TYR A 60 6.20 -13.34 -5.90
CA TYR A 60 6.40 -11.93 -6.26
C TYR A 60 7.68 -11.31 -5.67
N THR A 61 8.07 -11.72 -4.46
CA THR A 61 9.21 -11.12 -3.75
C THR A 61 10.54 -11.82 -4.04
N ASN A 62 10.53 -13.15 -4.20
CA ASN A 62 11.73 -13.99 -4.34
C ASN A 62 11.79 -14.75 -5.67
N GLY A 63 10.70 -14.79 -6.43
CA GLY A 63 10.65 -15.51 -7.69
C GLY A 63 11.54 -14.89 -8.76
N ILE A 64 12.07 -15.74 -9.62
CA ILE A 64 12.95 -15.35 -10.74
C ILE A 64 12.10 -14.96 -11.96
N GLN A 65 10.86 -15.45 -12.05
CA GLN A 65 9.98 -15.15 -13.18
C GLN A 65 9.24 -13.83 -12.96
N PRO A 66 9.28 -12.90 -13.94
CA PRO A 66 8.51 -11.68 -13.86
C PRO A 66 7.02 -12.00 -13.99
N PHE A 67 6.20 -11.29 -13.21
CA PHE A 67 4.76 -11.27 -13.47
C PHE A 67 4.52 -10.59 -14.81
N ASP A 68 3.90 -11.30 -15.74
CA ASP A 68 3.49 -10.72 -17.01
C ASP A 68 2.08 -10.12 -16.92
N ARG A 69 1.69 -9.37 -17.95
CA ARG A 69 0.35 -8.76 -18.01
C ARG A 69 -0.76 -9.79 -18.19
N LYS A 70 -0.48 -11.03 -18.61
CA LYS A 70 -1.51 -12.07 -18.74
C LYS A 70 -1.90 -12.60 -17.35
N SER A 71 -0.97 -12.61 -16.40
CA SER A 71 -1.24 -12.95 -15.00
C SER A 71 -2.29 -12.04 -14.35
N SER A 72 -2.49 -10.80 -14.81
CA SER A 72 -3.47 -9.88 -14.20
C SER A 72 -4.93 -10.32 -14.41
N ILE A 73 -5.21 -11.14 -15.43
CA ILE A 73 -6.57 -11.60 -15.75
C ILE A 73 -7.09 -12.58 -14.69
N TYR A 74 -6.19 -13.29 -14.00
CA TYR A 74 -6.51 -14.35 -13.06
C TYR A 74 -6.25 -13.97 -11.60
N MET A 75 -6.12 -12.67 -11.31
CA MET A 75 -5.86 -12.24 -9.93
C MET A 75 -7.09 -12.50 -9.05
N PRO A 76 -6.91 -13.05 -7.84
CA PRO A 76 -7.99 -13.21 -6.88
C PRO A 76 -8.64 -11.87 -6.51
N GLU A 77 -9.88 -11.92 -6.02
CA GLU A 77 -10.62 -10.72 -5.66
C GLU A 77 -9.85 -9.81 -4.67
N GLY A 78 -9.79 -8.52 -5.03
CA GLY A 78 -9.08 -7.49 -4.27
C GLY A 78 -7.56 -7.67 -4.25
N ILE A 79 -7.00 -8.44 -5.17
CA ILE A 79 -5.58 -8.51 -5.50
C ILE A 79 -5.38 -7.87 -6.87
N HIS A 80 -4.33 -7.06 -7.00
CA HIS A 80 -4.09 -6.21 -8.15
C HIS A 80 -2.63 -6.36 -8.60
N LEU A 81 -2.41 -6.28 -9.91
CA LEU A 81 -1.07 -6.09 -10.50
C LEU A 81 -1.03 -4.71 -11.13
N ILE A 82 -0.25 -3.81 -10.53
CA ILE A 82 -0.20 -2.39 -10.87
C ILE A 82 1.09 -2.12 -11.65
N PRO A 83 1.03 -1.64 -12.89
CA PRO A 83 2.21 -1.16 -13.59
C PRO A 83 2.88 -0.03 -12.83
N TYR A 84 4.17 -0.18 -12.56
CA TYR A 84 4.97 0.84 -11.90
C TYR A 84 6.35 0.95 -12.54
N ARG A 85 7.01 2.07 -12.25
CA ARG A 85 8.36 2.36 -12.72
C ARG A 85 9.26 2.54 -11.51
N THR A 86 10.46 1.96 -11.59
CA THR A 86 11.55 2.27 -10.68
C THR A 86 12.63 3.01 -11.43
N ILE A 87 13.63 3.52 -10.72
CA ILE A 87 14.84 4.08 -11.34
C ILE A 87 15.57 3.00 -12.17
N SER A 88 15.43 1.73 -11.78
CA SER A 88 16.11 0.58 -12.37
C SER A 88 15.31 -0.17 -13.45
N SER A 89 14.01 0.12 -13.64
CA SER A 89 13.15 -0.59 -14.58
C SER A 89 11.97 0.27 -15.06
N GLU A 90 11.77 0.31 -16.38
CA GLU A 90 10.72 1.11 -17.03
C GLU A 90 9.35 0.42 -17.09
N SER A 91 9.27 -0.88 -16.80
CA SER A 91 8.04 -1.68 -17.02
C SER A 91 7.96 -2.85 -16.05
N ASP A 92 7.78 -2.55 -14.77
CA ASP A 92 7.57 -3.58 -13.75
C ASP A 92 6.11 -3.61 -13.27
N LEU A 93 5.70 -4.73 -12.69
CA LEU A 93 4.37 -4.91 -12.09
C LEU A 93 4.51 -5.05 -10.58
N MET A 94 3.71 -4.27 -9.85
CA MET A 94 3.62 -4.29 -8.39
C MET A 94 2.37 -5.07 -8.00
N LEU A 95 2.57 -6.15 -7.25
CA LEU A 95 1.47 -6.82 -6.60
C LEU A 95 0.94 -5.92 -5.47
N ALA A 96 -0.38 -5.79 -5.39
CA ALA A 96 -1.07 -4.90 -4.48
C ALA A 96 -2.42 -5.48 -4.06
N PHE A 97 -3.03 -4.91 -3.03
CA PHE A 97 -4.30 -5.40 -2.54
C PHE A 97 -5.19 -4.31 -1.91
N ASP A 98 -6.49 -4.60 -1.88
CA ASP A 98 -7.48 -3.77 -1.18
C ASP A 98 -7.41 -3.95 0.34
N CYS A 99 -7.61 -2.86 1.07
CA CYS A 99 -7.90 -2.88 2.50
C CYS A 99 -9.35 -2.42 2.78
N ASP A 100 -9.94 -2.97 3.84
CA ASP A 100 -11.29 -2.63 4.30
C ASP A 100 -11.27 -1.41 5.21
N PHE A 101 -10.20 -1.25 5.99
CA PHE A 101 -9.98 -0.11 6.88
C PHE A 101 -8.54 0.37 6.79
N PHE A 102 -8.37 1.69 6.83
CA PHE A 102 -7.07 2.35 6.83
C PHE A 102 -7.12 3.55 7.77
N PHE A 103 -6.36 3.50 8.86
CA PHE A 103 -6.26 4.57 9.83
C PHE A 103 -4.89 5.22 9.80
N ILE A 104 -4.87 6.54 9.97
CA ILE A 104 -3.64 7.32 10.16
C ILE A 104 -3.78 8.09 11.47
N ASN A 105 -2.90 7.84 12.43
CA ASN A 105 -2.93 8.47 13.76
C ASN A 105 -4.33 8.45 14.40
N ASN A 106 -5.00 7.29 14.34
CA ASN A 106 -6.35 7.03 14.85
C ASN A 106 -7.51 7.69 14.07
N HIS A 107 -7.23 8.32 12.92
CA HIS A 107 -8.27 8.82 12.02
C HIS A 107 -8.56 7.83 10.91
N ILE A 108 -9.83 7.43 10.76
CA ILE A 108 -10.27 6.58 9.66
C ILE A 108 -10.19 7.35 8.34
N ILE A 109 -9.63 6.72 7.31
CA ILE A 109 -9.56 7.30 5.97
C ILE A 109 -10.58 6.61 5.07
N CYS A 110 -11.60 7.36 4.63
CA CYS A 110 -12.70 6.82 3.83
C CYS A 110 -12.24 6.42 2.42
N ASN A 111 -11.42 7.25 1.76
CA ASN A 111 -10.90 6.96 0.43
C ASN A 111 -9.62 6.12 0.53
N ARG A 112 -9.78 4.84 0.85
CA ARG A 112 -8.68 3.92 1.15
C ARG A 112 -7.72 3.73 -0.04
N PRO A 113 -6.41 3.71 0.20
CA PRO A 113 -5.44 3.43 -0.85
C PRO A 113 -5.41 1.92 -1.16
N LEU A 114 -4.78 1.55 -2.27
CA LEU A 114 -4.28 0.19 -2.44
C LEU A 114 -2.98 0.01 -1.65
N ILE A 115 -2.78 -1.16 -1.06
CA ILE A 115 -1.56 -1.53 -0.38
C ILE A 115 -0.69 -2.29 -1.39
N GLY A 116 0.27 -1.61 -1.99
CA GLY A 116 1.27 -2.20 -2.88
C GLY A 116 2.43 -2.82 -2.11
N ILE A 117 3.09 -3.80 -2.70
CA ILE A 117 4.14 -4.56 -2.02
C ILE A 117 5.49 -4.19 -2.61
N SER A 118 6.41 -3.80 -1.77
CA SER A 118 7.80 -3.66 -2.17
C SER A 118 8.42 -5.04 -2.37
N ARG A 119 9.10 -5.28 -3.50
CA ARG A 119 9.93 -6.48 -3.68
C ARG A 119 11.15 -6.49 -2.76
N HIS A 120 11.57 -5.32 -2.28
CA HIS A 120 12.71 -5.17 -1.40
C HIS A 120 12.28 -4.77 0.00
N THR A 121 12.99 -5.26 1.01
CA THR A 121 12.75 -4.85 2.40
C THR A 121 12.94 -3.33 2.53
N LEU A 122 11.93 -2.66 3.07
CA LEU A 122 12.00 -1.23 3.37
C LEU A 122 12.84 -1.04 4.64
N GLN A 123 14.12 -0.71 4.48
CA GLN A 123 15.00 -0.41 5.62
C GLN A 123 14.79 1.05 6.06
N ILE A 124 13.68 1.33 6.73
CA ILE A 124 13.43 2.64 7.36
C ILE A 124 13.64 2.49 8.85
N SER A 125 14.73 3.04 9.37
CA SER A 125 14.99 3.18 10.81
C SER A 125 14.82 1.88 11.63
N HIS A 126 15.24 0.73 11.08
CA HIS A 126 15.16 -0.60 11.71
C HIS A 126 13.73 -1.13 12.01
N MET A 127 12.70 -0.53 11.42
CA MET A 127 11.31 -0.96 11.63
C MET A 127 10.92 -2.09 10.68
N LYS A 128 10.26 -3.14 11.20
CA LYS A 128 9.88 -4.34 10.40
C LYS A 128 8.61 -4.16 9.56
N LYS A 129 7.71 -3.25 9.92
CA LYS A 129 6.40 -3.05 9.26
C LYS A 129 6.27 -1.60 8.83
N CYS A 130 6.83 -1.30 7.67
CA CYS A 130 6.90 0.05 7.13
C CYS A 130 5.99 0.22 5.92
N ILE A 131 5.43 1.42 5.80
CA ILE A 131 4.66 1.82 4.62
C ILE A 131 5.13 3.18 4.12
N LEU A 132 5.51 3.26 2.85
CA LEU A 132 5.73 4.50 2.13
C LEU A 132 4.38 5.09 1.71
N LEU A 133 3.98 6.15 2.39
CA LEU A 133 2.76 6.89 2.11
C LEU A 133 2.93 7.73 0.85
N ASN A 134 1.93 7.68 -0.03
CA ASN A 134 1.89 8.42 -1.27
C ASN A 134 1.70 9.93 -1.02
N SER A 135 2.59 10.76 -1.52
CA SER A 135 2.60 12.20 -1.21
C SER A 135 1.39 12.95 -1.74
N VAL A 136 0.91 12.61 -2.94
CA VAL A 136 -0.28 13.22 -3.56
C VAL A 136 -1.53 12.83 -2.78
N TYR A 137 -1.63 11.56 -2.41
CA TYR A 137 -2.70 11.05 -1.57
C TYR A 137 -2.74 11.74 -0.21
N MET A 138 -1.60 11.85 0.47
CA MET A 138 -1.52 12.46 1.80
C MET A 138 -1.89 13.95 1.80
N ARG A 139 -1.62 14.68 0.71
CA ARG A 139 -2.12 16.07 0.55
C ARG A 139 -3.64 16.12 0.50
N LYS A 140 -4.28 15.19 -0.22
CA LYS A 140 -5.75 15.11 -0.31
C LYS A 140 -6.37 14.76 1.05
N VAL A 141 -5.81 13.77 1.75
CA VAL A 141 -6.26 13.37 3.09
C VAL A 141 -6.22 14.56 4.05
N ARG A 142 -5.11 15.30 4.11
CA ARG A 142 -4.98 16.49 4.97
C ARG A 142 -5.97 17.59 4.65
N ASN A 143 -6.25 17.81 3.36
CA ASN A 143 -7.24 18.83 2.96
C ASN A 143 -8.64 18.43 3.40
N TYR A 144 -9.00 17.15 3.24
CA TYR A 144 -10.28 16.63 3.70
C TYR A 144 -10.46 16.79 5.22
N ASP A 145 -9.43 16.47 6.01
CA ASP A 145 -9.44 16.68 7.46
C ASP A 145 -9.62 18.16 7.85
N LYS A 146 -8.99 19.08 7.12
CA LYS A 146 -9.17 20.53 7.35
C LYS A 146 -10.61 20.97 7.11
N HIS A 147 -11.27 20.45 6.08
CA HIS A 147 -12.67 20.78 5.79
C HIS A 147 -13.62 20.21 6.85
N ILE A 148 -13.41 18.96 7.30
CA ILE A 148 -14.20 18.36 8.38
C ILE A 148 -14.02 19.13 9.70
N ARG A 149 -12.80 19.59 10.01
CA ARG A 149 -12.56 20.41 11.21
C ARG A 149 -13.20 21.79 11.12
N LYS A 150 -13.29 22.39 9.92
CA LYS A 150 -13.94 23.68 9.71
C LYS A 150 -15.48 23.61 9.73
N SER A 151 -16.08 22.49 9.33
CA SER A 151 -17.53 22.31 9.31
C SER A 151 -18.13 21.89 10.66
N ARG A 152 -17.33 21.83 11.73
CA ARG A 152 -17.76 21.48 13.09
C ARG A 152 -17.87 22.71 14.02
N PHE A 153 -17.91 23.92 13.46
CA PHE A 153 -18.11 25.17 14.17
C PHE A 153 -19.21 25.99 13.50
#